data_AF-A0A553GMF1-F1
#
_entry.id   AF-A0A553GMF1-F1
#
_cell.length_a   1.000
_cell.length_b   1.000
_cell.length_c   1.000
_cell.angle_alpha   90.00
_cell.angle_beta   90.00
_cell.angle_gamma   90.00
#
_symmetry.space_group_name_H-M   'P 1'
#
loop_
_entity.id
_entity.type
_entity.pdbx_description
1 polymer ?
#
loop_
_entity_poly.entity_id
_entity_poly.type
_entity_poly.pdbx_seq_one_letter_code
_entity_poly.pdbx_strand_id
1 'polypeptide(L)'
;MEEDKLYSEIKHLRYLLAKVVGSQDYPKREQFSKEAIKKAASEFRKLQTERGEWIPEYDISKIIRKAGYRAGRFIIEKFNFKNFYIRGQQYFFSRKDLIELNKELKARKINLGKYMELEDDKDKFHKYLNDLKQGKKRRPRYKIPDELKEINSQPYNHPPKEKILAHIDLLMEEFNNDKLVEYIDIFNENYAMYKQIYYFDRYVDPDIKKKCNRWCFEFNYAQDALKEIRKIRSQVIY
;
A
#
# COMPACT_ATOMS: atom_id res chain seq x y z
N MET A 1 25.88 -39.08 -38.64
CA MET A 1 25.92 -37.72 -39.24
C MET A 1 25.37 -36.65 -38.31
N GLU A 2 24.20 -36.80 -37.69
CA GLU A 2 23.72 -35.82 -36.68
C GLU A 2 24.44 -35.94 -35.33
N GLU A 3 24.77 -37.15 -34.90
CA GLU A 3 25.52 -37.38 -33.64
C GLU A 3 26.94 -36.79 -33.67
N ASP A 4 27.63 -36.88 -34.81
CA ASP A 4 28.99 -36.33 -34.96
C ASP A 4 28.99 -34.79 -34.95
N LYS A 5 27.97 -34.18 -35.56
CA LYS A 5 27.75 -32.73 -35.48
C LYS A 5 27.46 -32.30 -34.04
N LEU A 6 26.53 -32.97 -33.36
CA LEU A 6 26.22 -32.71 -31.96
C LEU A 6 27.46 -32.85 -31.07
N TYR A 7 28.28 -33.88 -31.30
CA TYR A 7 29.51 -34.10 -30.55
C TYR A 7 30.55 -32.98 -30.80
N SER A 8 30.69 -32.54 -32.04
CA SER A 8 31.58 -31.43 -32.39
C SER A 8 31.15 -30.10 -31.77
N GLU A 9 29.85 -29.84 -31.74
CA GLU A 9 29.26 -28.64 -31.13
C GLU A 9 29.45 -28.64 -29.61
N ILE A 10 29.27 -29.79 -28.95
CA ILE A 10 29.55 -29.95 -27.52
C ILE A 10 31.03 -29.72 -27.21
N LYS A 11 31.94 -30.20 -28.07
CA LYS A 11 33.39 -29.95 -27.93
C LYS A 11 33.70 -28.46 -28.07
N HIS A 12 33.08 -27.79 -29.02
CA HIS A 12 33.27 -26.36 -29.25
C HIS A 12 32.71 -25.52 -28.10
N LEU A 13 31.52 -25.85 -27.59
CA LEU A 13 30.93 -25.23 -26.41
C LEU A 13 31.80 -25.43 -25.17
N ARG A 14 32.36 -26.63 -24.97
CA ARG A 14 33.33 -26.90 -23.89
C ARG A 14 34.59 -26.06 -24.03
N TYR A 15 35.15 -25.92 -25.23
CA TYR A 15 36.32 -25.08 -25.49
C TYR A 15 36.03 -23.60 -25.21
N LEU A 16 34.89 -23.09 -25.68
CA LEU A 16 34.46 -21.71 -25.44
C LEU A 16 34.20 -21.47 -23.94
N LEU A 17 33.58 -22.41 -23.24
CA LEU A 17 33.44 -22.39 -21.78
C LEU A 17 34.81 -22.41 -21.09
N ALA A 18 35.75 -23.25 -21.53
CA ALA A 18 37.10 -23.29 -20.97
C ALA A 18 37.87 -21.98 -21.20
N LYS A 19 37.65 -21.31 -22.34
CA LYS A 19 38.25 -20.02 -22.68
C LYS A 19 37.62 -18.85 -21.90
N VAL A 20 36.34 -18.94 -21.56
CA VAL A 20 35.60 -17.95 -20.76
C VAL A 20 35.78 -18.16 -19.25
N VAL A 21 35.93 -19.40 -18.80
CA VAL A 21 36.05 -19.78 -17.38
C VAL A 21 37.51 -20.04 -16.96
N GLY A 22 38.44 -20.09 -17.92
CA GLY A 22 39.89 -20.29 -17.73
C GLY A 22 40.24 -21.52 -16.90
N SER A 23 39.67 -22.68 -17.22
CA SER A 23 39.70 -23.83 -16.31
C SER A 23 40.40 -25.09 -16.84
N GLN A 24 41.17 -25.67 -15.92
CA GLN A 24 41.80 -27.01 -15.83
C GLN A 24 43.09 -27.29 -16.61
N ASP A 25 43.20 -26.88 -17.89
CA ASP A 25 44.39 -27.25 -18.70
C ASP A 25 45.60 -26.31 -18.50
N TYR A 26 45.39 -25.16 -17.87
CA TYR A 26 46.45 -24.17 -17.61
C TYR A 26 47.15 -24.42 -16.25
N PRO A 27 48.42 -24.01 -16.08
CA PRO A 27 49.12 -24.05 -14.80
C PRO A 27 48.30 -23.37 -13.69
N LYS A 28 48.33 -23.90 -12.46
CA LYS A 28 47.51 -23.40 -11.33
C LYS A 28 47.59 -21.88 -11.07
N ARG A 29 48.66 -21.21 -11.52
CA ARG A 29 48.87 -19.75 -11.38
C ARG A 29 48.05 -18.91 -12.38
N GLU A 30 47.62 -19.50 -13.50
CA GLU A 30 46.91 -18.83 -14.59
C GLU A 30 45.41 -19.17 -14.61
N GLN A 31 44.96 -20.10 -13.77
CA GLN A 31 43.56 -20.46 -13.63
C GLN A 31 42.79 -19.37 -12.88
N PHE A 32 41.58 -19.03 -13.34
CA PHE A 32 40.74 -18.12 -12.57
C PHE A 32 40.35 -18.77 -11.23
N SER A 33 40.43 -17.99 -10.16
CA SER A 33 39.97 -18.45 -8.86
C SER A 33 38.47 -18.72 -8.89
N LYS A 34 38.01 -19.68 -8.08
CA LYS A 34 36.56 -19.94 -7.91
C LYS A 34 35.80 -18.68 -7.50
N GLU A 35 36.46 -17.77 -6.79
CA GLU A 35 35.91 -16.48 -6.36
C GLU A 35 35.77 -15.51 -7.54
N ALA A 36 36.76 -15.43 -8.43
CA ALA A 36 36.69 -14.61 -9.65
C ALA A 36 35.56 -15.07 -10.57
N ILE A 37 35.42 -16.38 -10.76
CA ILE A 37 34.31 -16.96 -11.55
C ILE A 37 32.96 -16.66 -10.92
N LYS A 38 32.83 -16.80 -9.59
CA LYS A 38 31.60 -16.43 -8.86
C LYS A 38 31.27 -14.94 -9.01
N LYS A 39 32.28 -14.07 -8.95
CA LYS A 39 32.12 -12.62 -9.12
C LYS A 39 31.68 -12.27 -10.54
N ALA A 40 32.34 -12.83 -11.55
CA ALA A 40 31.97 -12.65 -12.96
C ALA A 40 30.55 -13.14 -13.25
N ALA A 41 30.15 -14.30 -12.72
CA ALA A 41 28.78 -14.81 -12.84
C ALA A 41 27.75 -13.89 -12.18
N SER A 42 28.10 -13.28 -11.03
CA SER A 42 27.27 -12.31 -10.34
C SER A 42 27.12 -11.01 -11.14
N GLU A 43 28.21 -10.47 -11.69
CA GLU A 43 28.19 -9.27 -12.53
C GLU A 43 27.45 -9.49 -13.84
N PHE A 44 27.64 -10.65 -14.48
CA PHE A 44 26.87 -11.03 -15.67
C PHE A 44 25.37 -11.04 -15.39
N ARG A 45 24.93 -11.62 -14.26
CA ARG A 45 23.51 -11.59 -13.87
C ARG A 45 23.00 -10.17 -13.58
N LYS A 46 23.83 -9.30 -13.00
CA LYS A 46 23.47 -7.88 -12.83
C LYS A 46 23.22 -7.22 -14.18
N LEU A 47 24.13 -7.41 -15.14
CA LEU A 47 24.00 -6.88 -16.50
C LEU A 47 22.75 -7.42 -17.21
N GLN A 48 22.42 -8.71 -17.05
CA GLN A 48 21.17 -9.27 -17.61
C GLN A 48 19.92 -8.66 -16.96
N THR A 49 19.97 -8.35 -15.66
CA THR A 49 18.89 -7.64 -14.96
C THR A 49 18.74 -6.21 -15.48
N GLU A 50 19.86 -5.50 -15.68
CA GLU A 50 19.89 -4.14 -16.24
C GLU A 50 19.38 -4.08 -17.69
N ARG A 51 19.68 -5.11 -18.49
CA ARG A 51 19.12 -5.30 -19.84
C ARG A 51 17.62 -5.65 -19.83
N GLY A 52 17.04 -5.92 -18.66
CA GLY A 52 15.64 -6.25 -18.51
C GLY A 52 15.27 -7.66 -18.99
N GLU A 53 16.24 -8.59 -19.07
CA GLU A 53 15.98 -10.01 -19.34
C GLU A 53 15.29 -10.69 -18.14
N TRP A 54 15.57 -10.18 -16.94
CA TRP A 54 15.02 -10.66 -15.68
C TRP A 54 14.21 -9.57 -15.00
N ILE A 55 12.97 -9.90 -14.66
CA ILE A 55 11.98 -8.97 -14.11
C ILE A 55 11.84 -9.21 -12.62
N PRO A 56 12.05 -8.18 -11.78
CA PRO A 56 11.80 -8.29 -10.35
C PRO A 56 10.31 -8.52 -10.07
N GLU A 57 9.99 -9.23 -8.98
CA GLU A 57 8.60 -9.54 -8.62
C GLU A 57 7.66 -8.32 -8.60
N TYR A 58 8.12 -7.19 -8.06
CA TYR A 58 7.32 -5.95 -7.99
C TYR A 58 6.96 -5.39 -9.39
N ASP A 59 7.71 -5.78 -10.42
CA ASP A 59 7.54 -5.35 -11.80
C ASP A 59 6.76 -6.35 -12.66
N ILE A 60 6.31 -7.49 -12.12
CA ILE A 60 5.45 -8.44 -12.85
C ILE A 60 4.20 -7.73 -13.38
N SER A 61 3.67 -6.76 -12.63
CA SER A 61 2.52 -5.95 -13.02
C SER A 61 2.75 -5.14 -14.31
N LYS A 62 4.00 -4.83 -14.68
CA LYS A 62 4.32 -4.16 -15.95
C LYS A 62 4.07 -5.06 -17.16
N ILE A 63 4.14 -6.38 -17.00
CA ILE A 63 3.91 -7.37 -18.07
C ILE A 63 2.47 -7.91 -17.96
N ILE A 64 2.08 -8.34 -16.78
CA ILE A 64 0.73 -8.84 -16.47
C ILE A 64 0.02 -7.74 -15.69
N ARG A 65 -0.63 -6.81 -16.41
CA ARG A 65 -1.25 -5.59 -15.82
C ARG A 65 -2.21 -5.83 -14.66
N LYS A 66 -2.81 -7.02 -14.60
CA LYS A 66 -3.76 -7.43 -13.55
C LYS A 66 -3.15 -8.42 -12.55
N ALA A 67 -1.83 -8.47 -12.40
CA ALA A 67 -1.16 -9.24 -11.36
C ALA A 67 -1.39 -8.57 -9.99
N GLY A 68 -1.76 -9.35 -8.99
CA GLY A 68 -1.91 -8.88 -7.62
C GLY A 68 -0.58 -8.64 -6.91
N TYR A 69 -0.63 -8.11 -5.69
CA TYR A 69 0.55 -7.99 -4.82
C TYR A 69 1.16 -9.39 -4.55
N ARG A 70 2.49 -9.50 -4.64
CA ARG A 70 3.24 -10.77 -4.46
C ARG A 70 2.80 -11.91 -5.40
N ALA A 71 2.46 -11.56 -6.65
CA ALA A 71 2.11 -12.55 -7.67
C ALA A 71 3.23 -13.56 -7.98
N GLY A 72 4.49 -13.25 -7.67
CA GLY A 72 5.63 -14.11 -8.01
C GLY A 72 5.53 -15.48 -7.36
N ARG A 73 5.29 -15.51 -6.04
CA ARG A 73 5.11 -16.78 -5.31
C ARG A 73 3.93 -17.59 -5.83
N PHE A 74 2.81 -16.93 -6.10
CA PHE A 74 1.61 -17.58 -6.62
C PHE A 74 1.86 -18.25 -7.97
N ILE A 75 2.52 -17.55 -8.90
CA ILE A 75 2.84 -18.08 -10.22
C ILE A 75 3.77 -19.29 -10.13
N ILE A 76 4.75 -19.27 -9.22
CA ILE A 76 5.64 -20.42 -8.96
C ILE A 76 4.84 -21.62 -8.48
N GLU A 77 3.99 -21.45 -7.46
CA GLU A 77 3.30 -22.56 -6.81
C GLU A 77 2.12 -23.10 -7.66
N LYS A 78 1.30 -22.23 -8.25
CA LYS A 78 0.08 -22.63 -8.96
C LYS A 78 0.28 -22.92 -10.44
N PHE A 79 1.21 -22.24 -11.09
CA PHE A 79 1.53 -22.47 -12.51
C PHE A 79 2.84 -23.22 -12.72
N ASN A 80 3.51 -23.65 -11.65
CA ASN A 80 4.77 -24.39 -11.71
C ASN A 80 5.84 -23.65 -12.54
N PHE A 81 5.92 -22.33 -12.36
CA PHE A 81 6.85 -21.50 -13.13
C PHE A 81 8.30 -21.79 -12.72
N LYS A 82 9.11 -22.31 -13.63
CA LYS A 82 10.47 -22.82 -13.33
C LYS A 82 11.58 -21.79 -13.54
N ASN A 83 11.38 -20.84 -14.45
CA ASN A 83 12.44 -19.95 -14.91
C ASN A 83 12.53 -18.68 -14.05
N PHE A 84 12.89 -18.86 -12.78
CA PHE A 84 13.09 -17.79 -11.81
C PHE A 84 14.36 -18.02 -10.98
N TYR A 85 14.88 -16.97 -10.35
CA TYR A 85 15.92 -17.07 -9.32
C TYR A 85 15.65 -16.11 -8.17
N ILE A 86 16.33 -16.35 -7.05
CA ILE A 86 16.22 -15.53 -5.83
C ILE A 86 17.53 -14.77 -5.63
N ARG A 87 17.43 -13.47 -5.33
CA ARG A 87 18.55 -12.63 -4.91
C ARG A 87 18.14 -11.83 -3.67
N GLY A 88 18.74 -12.18 -2.52
CA GLY A 88 18.28 -11.66 -1.23
C GLY A 88 16.88 -12.17 -0.92
N GLN A 89 15.95 -11.27 -0.59
CA GLN A 89 14.54 -11.60 -0.36
C GLN A 89 13.66 -11.47 -1.62
N GLN A 90 14.26 -11.22 -2.77
CA GLN A 90 13.53 -10.87 -3.98
C GLN A 90 13.61 -11.95 -5.06
N TYR A 91 12.46 -12.25 -5.66
CA TYR A 91 12.33 -13.11 -6.83
C TYR A 91 12.52 -12.33 -8.13
N PHE A 92 13.23 -12.95 -9.06
CA PHE A 92 13.45 -12.48 -10.42
C PHE A 92 12.97 -13.53 -11.42
N PHE A 93 12.23 -13.09 -12.43
CA PHE A 93 11.55 -13.95 -13.39
C PHE A 93 12.03 -13.68 -14.81
N SER A 94 12.18 -14.74 -15.61
CA SER A 94 12.48 -14.60 -17.04
C SER A 94 11.40 -13.77 -17.73
N ARG A 95 11.78 -12.67 -18.37
CA ARG A 95 10.85 -11.80 -19.09
C ARG A 95 10.13 -12.55 -20.21
N LYS A 96 10.87 -13.38 -20.94
CA LYS A 96 10.35 -14.15 -22.07
C LYS A 96 9.20 -15.04 -21.63
N ASP A 97 9.42 -15.82 -20.57
CA ASP A 97 8.43 -16.79 -20.09
C ASP A 97 7.26 -16.10 -19.38
N LEU A 98 7.48 -14.95 -18.73
CA LEU A 98 6.38 -14.11 -18.22
C LEU A 98 5.49 -13.58 -19.34
N ILE A 99 6.05 -13.22 -20.49
CA ILE A 99 5.28 -12.79 -21.65
C ILE A 99 4.46 -13.95 -22.21
N GLU A 100 5.05 -15.15 -22.30
CA GLU A 100 4.34 -16.36 -22.73
C GLU A 100 3.19 -16.70 -21.77
N LEU A 101 3.44 -16.69 -20.46
CA LEU A 101 2.40 -16.85 -19.45
C LEU A 101 1.27 -15.82 -19.62
N ASN A 102 1.61 -14.54 -19.85
CA ASN A 102 0.60 -13.50 -20.08
C ASN A 102 -0.25 -13.76 -21.32
N LYS A 103 0.35 -14.28 -22.40
CA LYS A 103 -0.39 -14.67 -23.61
C LYS A 103 -1.37 -15.80 -23.30
N GLU A 104 -0.95 -16.82 -22.56
CA GLU A 104 -1.83 -17.92 -22.15
C GLU A 104 -2.98 -17.46 -21.25
N LEU A 105 -2.68 -16.62 -20.25
CA LEU A 105 -3.68 -16.03 -19.37
C LEU A 105 -4.73 -15.24 -20.17
N LYS A 106 -4.29 -14.43 -21.14
CA LYS A 106 -5.19 -13.68 -22.03
C LYS A 106 -6.01 -14.60 -22.93
N ALA A 107 -5.39 -15.62 -23.52
CA ALA A 107 -6.07 -16.59 -24.38
C ALA A 107 -7.20 -17.32 -23.62
N ARG A 108 -6.96 -17.66 -22.36
CA ARG A 108 -7.94 -18.30 -21.46
C ARG A 108 -8.87 -17.31 -20.76
N LYS A 109 -8.75 -16.01 -21.02
CA LYS A 109 -9.49 -14.92 -20.36
C LYS A 109 -9.37 -14.93 -18.82
N ILE A 110 -8.22 -15.38 -18.30
CA ILE A 110 -7.95 -15.46 -16.87
C ILE A 110 -7.41 -14.12 -16.38
N ASN A 111 -8.06 -13.56 -15.35
CA ASN A 111 -7.55 -12.43 -14.60
C ASN A 111 -6.73 -12.94 -13.41
N LEU A 112 -5.41 -12.78 -13.48
CA LEU A 112 -4.50 -13.33 -12.47
C LEU A 112 -4.81 -12.86 -11.05
N GLY A 113 -5.01 -11.55 -10.83
CA GLY A 113 -5.32 -11.01 -9.51
C GLY A 113 -6.61 -11.58 -8.92
N LYS A 114 -7.65 -11.73 -9.75
CA LYS A 114 -8.91 -12.35 -9.31
C LYS A 114 -8.77 -13.84 -9.02
N TYR A 115 -7.90 -14.54 -9.75
CA TYR A 115 -7.63 -15.94 -9.47
C TYR A 115 -6.86 -16.12 -8.15
N MET A 116 -5.92 -15.22 -7.85
CA MET A 116 -5.24 -15.18 -6.56
C MET A 116 -6.23 -14.96 -5.41
N GLU A 117 -7.11 -13.96 -5.51
CA GLU A 117 -8.17 -13.70 -4.52
C GLU A 117 -9.05 -14.93 -4.27
N LEU A 118 -9.45 -15.63 -5.33
CA LEU A 118 -10.29 -16.82 -5.25
C LEU A 118 -9.60 -17.95 -4.46
N GLU A 119 -8.32 -18.21 -4.71
CA GLU A 119 -7.59 -19.26 -4.01
C GLU A 119 -7.36 -18.89 -2.54
N ASP A 120 -7.05 -17.62 -2.24
CA ASP A 120 -6.94 -17.13 -0.87
C ASP A 120 -8.25 -17.29 -0.09
N ASP A 121 -9.39 -17.03 -0.73
CA ASP A 121 -10.71 -17.17 -0.11
C ASP A 121 -11.10 -18.64 0.11
N LYS A 122 -10.73 -19.55 -0.80
CA LYS A 122 -10.87 -20.99 -0.57
C LYS A 122 -10.06 -21.44 0.64
N ASP A 123 -8.81 -20.99 0.77
CA ASP A 123 -7.95 -21.34 1.90
C ASP A 123 -8.52 -20.84 3.23
N LYS A 124 -9.05 -19.60 3.26
CA LYS A 124 -9.75 -19.04 4.43
C LYS A 124 -10.98 -19.87 4.78
N PHE A 125 -11.77 -20.26 3.78
CA PHE A 125 -12.98 -21.05 3.99
C PHE A 125 -12.65 -22.45 4.52
N HIS A 126 -11.66 -23.13 3.95
CA HIS A 126 -11.19 -24.42 4.45
C HIS A 126 -10.66 -24.33 5.87
N LYS A 127 -9.90 -23.28 6.19
CA LYS A 127 -9.43 -23.00 7.55
C LYS A 127 -10.60 -22.81 8.51
N TYR A 128 -11.61 -22.03 8.13
CA TYR A 128 -12.82 -21.83 8.91
C TYR A 128 -13.56 -23.15 9.18
N LEU A 129 -13.75 -23.99 8.16
CA LEU A 129 -14.38 -25.31 8.33
C LEU A 129 -13.55 -26.23 9.25
N ASN A 130 -12.23 -26.20 9.13
CA ASN A 130 -11.34 -26.97 10.01
C ASN A 130 -11.40 -26.48 11.46
N ASP A 131 -11.45 -25.17 11.68
CA ASP A 131 -11.60 -24.58 13.02
C ASP A 131 -12.94 -24.94 13.66
N LEU A 132 -14.03 -24.97 12.87
CA LEU A 132 -15.34 -25.46 13.31
C LEU A 132 -15.31 -26.95 13.67
N LYS A 133 -14.74 -27.81 12.81
CA LYS A 133 -14.62 -29.26 13.05
C LYS A 133 -13.81 -29.58 14.31
N GLN A 134 -12.78 -28.80 14.60
CA GLN A 134 -11.95 -28.96 15.79
C GLN A 134 -12.60 -28.37 17.06
N GLY A 135 -13.82 -27.82 16.98
CA GLY A 135 -14.48 -27.17 18.12
C GLY A 135 -13.73 -25.95 18.64
N LYS A 136 -12.73 -25.45 17.89
CA LYS A 136 -11.95 -24.26 18.21
C LYS A 136 -12.75 -23.01 17.89
N LYS A 137 -13.92 -22.84 18.53
CA LYS A 137 -14.42 -21.48 18.74
C LYS A 137 -13.33 -20.76 19.50
N ARG A 138 -12.77 -19.69 18.93
CA ARG A 138 -11.84 -18.82 19.65
C ARG A 138 -12.54 -18.44 20.95
N ARG A 139 -12.13 -19.04 22.08
CA ARG A 139 -12.66 -18.65 23.38
C ARG A 139 -12.34 -17.16 23.50
N PRO A 140 -13.35 -16.28 23.62
CA PRO A 140 -13.06 -14.88 23.87
C PRO A 140 -12.17 -14.82 25.11
N ARG A 141 -11.08 -14.06 25.07
CA ARG A 141 -10.18 -13.88 26.22
C ARG A 141 -10.82 -13.03 27.34
N TYR A 142 -12.12 -12.84 27.28
CA TYR A 142 -12.92 -11.98 28.14
C TYR A 142 -14.23 -12.70 28.49
N LYS A 143 -14.75 -12.41 29.68
CA LYS A 143 -16.07 -12.85 30.15
C LYS A 143 -16.89 -11.59 30.37
N ILE A 144 -17.98 -11.42 29.62
CA ILE A 144 -18.97 -10.38 29.90
C ILE A 144 -19.91 -10.95 30.97
N PRO A 145 -20.11 -10.27 32.11
CA PRO A 145 -21.10 -10.71 33.10
C PRO A 145 -22.49 -10.82 32.50
N ASP A 146 -23.21 -11.91 32.82
CA ASP A 146 -24.52 -12.23 32.23
C ASP A 146 -25.62 -11.19 32.54
N GLU A 147 -25.38 -10.40 33.60
CA GLU A 147 -26.26 -9.34 34.10
C GLU A 147 -26.14 -8.02 33.31
N LEU A 148 -25.06 -7.84 32.52
CA LEU A 148 -24.84 -6.62 31.75
C LEU A 148 -25.62 -6.66 30.44
N LYS A 149 -26.73 -5.93 30.40
CA LYS A 149 -27.52 -5.68 29.18
C LYS A 149 -27.79 -4.19 29.04
N GLU A 150 -27.81 -3.71 27.79
CA GLU A 150 -28.33 -2.39 27.41
C GLU A 150 -27.67 -1.19 28.10
N ILE A 151 -26.34 -1.18 28.23
CA ILE A 151 -25.60 0.00 28.69
C ILE A 151 -25.55 1.04 27.56
N ASN A 152 -26.51 1.96 27.55
CA ASN A 152 -26.49 3.12 26.68
C ASN A 152 -26.59 4.39 27.53
N SER A 153 -25.75 5.38 27.24
CA SER A 153 -25.94 6.73 27.75
C SER A 153 -27.15 7.36 27.04
N GLN A 154 -28.00 8.07 27.78
CA GLN A 154 -29.03 8.88 27.15
C GLN A 154 -28.37 9.87 26.18
N PRO A 155 -28.91 10.05 24.97
CA PRO A 155 -28.37 11.02 24.02
C PRO A 155 -28.45 12.42 24.65
N TYR A 156 -27.36 13.18 24.53
CA TYR A 156 -27.26 14.52 25.07
C TYR A 156 -28.35 15.42 24.48
N ASN A 157 -29.14 16.07 25.34
CA ASN A 157 -30.15 17.02 24.91
C ASN A 157 -29.46 18.28 24.39
N HIS A 158 -29.32 18.39 23.07
CA HIS A 158 -28.64 19.52 22.44
C HIS A 158 -29.50 20.80 22.55
N PRO A 159 -28.89 21.99 22.64
CA PRO A 159 -29.65 23.24 22.58
C PRO A 159 -30.43 23.36 21.26
N PRO A 160 -31.51 24.17 21.23
CA PRO A 160 -32.26 24.43 20.00
C PRO A 160 -31.35 24.97 18.88
N LYS A 161 -31.55 24.47 17.66
CA LYS A 161 -30.79 24.90 16.46
C LYS A 161 -30.78 26.43 16.30
N GLU A 162 -31.92 27.06 16.56
CA GLU A 162 -32.13 28.51 16.47
C GLU A 162 -31.16 29.30 17.37
N LYS A 163 -30.87 28.78 18.57
CA LYS A 163 -29.94 29.43 19.51
C LYS A 163 -28.50 29.45 18.96
N ILE A 164 -28.09 28.39 18.27
CA ILE A 164 -26.77 28.31 17.65
C ILE A 164 -26.70 29.21 16.41
N LEU A 165 -27.75 29.25 15.59
CA LEU A 165 -27.81 30.16 14.44
C LEU A 165 -27.71 31.62 14.88
N ALA A 166 -28.49 32.03 15.87
CA ALA A 166 -28.42 33.37 16.43
C ALA A 166 -27.02 33.70 16.98
N HIS A 167 -26.32 32.72 17.58
CA HIS A 167 -24.94 32.93 18.04
C HIS A 167 -23.97 33.13 16.87
N ILE A 168 -24.11 32.36 15.78
CA ILE A 168 -23.30 32.54 14.57
C ILE A 168 -23.55 33.92 13.95
N ASP A 169 -24.82 34.35 13.88
CA ASP A 169 -25.18 35.67 13.35
C ASP A 169 -24.53 36.80 14.17
N LEU A 170 -24.58 36.71 15.51
CA LEU A 170 -23.89 37.64 16.41
C LEU A 170 -22.37 37.65 16.21
N LEU A 171 -21.74 36.48 16.03
CA LEU A 171 -20.31 36.40 15.75
C LEU A 171 -19.97 37.03 14.40
N MET A 172 -20.81 36.86 13.38
CA MET A 172 -20.63 37.49 12.08
C MET A 172 -20.82 39.01 12.13
N GLU A 173 -21.73 39.51 12.96
CA GLU A 173 -21.85 40.95 13.25
C GLU A 173 -20.57 41.48 13.92
N GLU A 174 -20.05 40.79 14.93
CA GLU A 174 -18.77 41.13 15.58
C GLU A 174 -17.62 41.14 14.56
N PHE A 175 -17.55 40.12 13.71
CA PHE A 175 -16.53 40.00 12.66
C PHE A 175 -16.50 41.22 11.73
N ASN A 176 -17.67 41.70 11.34
CA ASN A 176 -17.82 42.86 10.46
C ASN A 176 -17.54 44.18 11.20
N ASN A 177 -18.10 44.35 12.40
CA ASN A 177 -17.97 45.58 13.20
C ASN A 177 -16.52 45.83 13.64
N ASP A 178 -15.83 44.77 14.06
CA ASP A 178 -14.45 44.82 14.52
C ASP A 178 -13.42 44.65 13.39
N LYS A 179 -13.88 44.56 12.13
CA LYS A 179 -13.04 44.38 10.93
C LYS A 179 -12.07 43.20 11.07
N LEU A 180 -12.52 42.10 11.66
CA LEU A 180 -11.69 40.92 11.93
C LEU A 180 -11.21 40.22 10.65
N VAL A 181 -11.78 40.57 9.49
CA VAL A 181 -11.34 40.12 8.16
C VAL A 181 -9.86 40.37 7.89
N GLU A 182 -9.25 41.38 8.51
CA GLU A 182 -7.81 41.66 8.39
C GLU A 182 -6.94 40.58 9.06
N TYR A 183 -7.48 39.90 10.08
CA TYR A 183 -6.74 39.00 10.97
C TYR A 183 -7.22 37.54 10.89
N ILE A 184 -8.37 37.27 10.29
CA ILE A 184 -9.00 35.95 10.28
C ILE A 184 -9.37 35.56 8.85
N ASP A 185 -9.09 34.32 8.48
CA ASP A 185 -9.59 33.68 7.26
C ASP A 185 -10.75 32.74 7.60
N ILE A 186 -11.85 32.88 6.85
CA ILE A 186 -12.98 31.95 6.90
C ILE A 186 -12.91 31.05 5.66
N PHE A 187 -12.71 29.75 5.90
CA PHE A 187 -12.69 28.69 4.91
C PHE A 187 -14.06 28.03 4.80
N ASN A 188 -14.51 27.82 3.56
CA ASN A 188 -15.74 27.09 3.23
C ASN A 188 -16.97 27.53 4.06
N GLU A 189 -17.00 28.81 4.46
CA GLU A 189 -18.08 29.45 5.24
C GLU A 189 -18.38 28.80 6.61
N ASN A 190 -17.54 27.87 7.08
CA ASN A 190 -17.82 27.09 8.29
C ASN A 190 -16.59 26.81 9.18
N TYR A 191 -15.41 27.29 8.79
CA TYR A 191 -14.21 27.14 9.58
C TYR A 191 -13.39 28.42 9.54
N ALA A 192 -13.02 28.96 10.68
CA ALA A 192 -12.23 30.17 10.83
C ALA A 192 -10.85 29.86 11.41
N MET A 193 -9.83 30.54 10.89
CA MET A 193 -8.47 30.48 11.41
C MET A 193 -7.84 31.86 11.46
N TYR A 194 -7.05 32.11 12.50
CA TYR A 194 -6.23 33.32 12.59
C TYR A 194 -5.12 33.31 11.53
N LYS A 195 -4.98 34.41 10.80
CA LYS A 195 -3.92 34.64 9.83
C LYS A 195 -2.57 34.74 10.54
N GLN A 196 -1.76 33.68 10.44
CA GLN A 196 -0.39 33.73 10.91
C GLN A 196 0.50 34.35 9.85
N ILE A 197 0.98 35.57 10.10
CA ILE A 197 1.99 36.20 9.25
C ILE A 197 3.29 36.23 10.04
N TYR A 198 4.07 35.15 9.92
CA TYR A 198 5.27 34.84 10.72
C TYR A 198 6.23 36.01 10.96
N TYR A 199 6.34 36.93 9.99
CA TYR A 199 7.23 38.09 10.07
C TYR A 199 6.64 39.31 10.79
N PHE A 200 5.30 39.43 10.85
CA PHE A 200 4.59 40.57 11.45
C PHE A 200 3.86 40.23 12.75
N ASP A 201 3.66 38.95 13.06
CA ASP A 201 2.95 38.46 14.25
C ASP A 201 3.49 39.02 15.59
N ARG A 202 4.78 39.36 15.65
CA ARG A 202 5.42 39.94 16.86
C ARG A 202 5.01 41.41 17.09
N TYR A 203 4.51 42.09 16.06
CA TYR A 203 4.14 43.51 16.09
C TYR A 203 2.63 43.71 16.15
N VAL A 204 1.84 42.64 16.09
CA VAL A 204 0.39 42.69 16.31
C VAL A 204 0.12 42.81 17.81
N ASP A 205 -0.83 43.67 18.16
CA ASP A 205 -1.27 43.84 19.54
C ASP A 205 -1.72 42.47 20.13
N PRO A 206 -1.14 42.03 21.26
CA PRO A 206 -1.53 40.79 21.93
C PRO A 206 -3.04 40.69 22.21
N ASP A 207 -3.72 41.80 22.46
CA ASP A 207 -5.15 41.82 22.75
C ASP A 207 -5.98 41.55 21.49
N ILE A 208 -5.56 42.07 20.33
CA ILE A 208 -6.16 41.76 19.03
C ILE A 208 -6.01 40.26 18.73
N LYS A 209 -4.81 39.71 18.94
CA LYS A 209 -4.56 38.29 18.74
C LYS A 209 -5.42 37.42 19.66
N LYS A 210 -5.57 37.80 20.94
CA LYS A 210 -6.41 37.08 21.90
C LYS A 210 -7.88 37.15 21.49
N LYS A 211 -8.38 38.31 21.07
CA LYS A 211 -9.74 38.50 20.56
C LYS A 211 -10.00 37.62 19.35
N CYS A 212 -9.13 37.65 18.35
CA CYS A 212 -9.29 36.86 17.13
C CYS A 212 -9.25 35.35 17.41
N ASN A 213 -8.34 34.89 18.27
CA ASN A 213 -8.29 33.48 18.65
C ASN A 213 -9.56 33.02 19.37
N ARG A 214 -10.09 33.85 20.26
CA ARG A 214 -11.38 33.58 20.93
C ARG A 214 -12.51 33.51 19.93
N TRP A 215 -12.58 34.48 19.01
CA TRP A 215 -13.60 34.51 17.98
C TRP A 215 -13.56 33.26 17.09
N CYS A 216 -12.37 32.88 16.58
CA CYS A 216 -12.19 31.66 15.79
C CYS A 216 -12.64 30.41 16.54
N PHE A 217 -12.33 30.32 17.84
CA PHE A 217 -12.77 29.21 18.68
C PHE A 217 -14.30 29.15 18.79
N GLU A 218 -14.95 30.26 19.14
CA GLU A 218 -16.41 30.33 19.30
C GLU A 218 -17.14 30.04 17.98
N PHE A 219 -16.66 30.60 16.87
CA PHE A 219 -17.23 30.36 15.54
C PHE A 219 -17.12 28.89 15.13
N ASN A 220 -15.93 28.30 15.24
CA ASN A 220 -15.72 26.88 14.91
C ASN A 220 -16.56 25.97 15.81
N TYR A 221 -16.62 26.27 17.11
CA TYR A 221 -17.43 25.52 18.06
C TYR A 221 -18.92 25.57 17.71
N ALA A 222 -19.45 26.75 17.36
CA ALA A 222 -20.84 26.90 16.95
C ALA A 222 -21.15 26.15 15.63
N GLN A 223 -20.23 26.19 14.65
CA GLN A 223 -20.37 25.47 13.39
C GLN A 223 -20.31 23.95 13.57
N ASP A 224 -19.41 23.44 14.42
CA ASP A 224 -19.33 22.02 14.76
C ASP A 224 -20.59 21.56 15.52
N ALA A 225 -21.10 22.35 16.47
CA ALA A 225 -22.36 22.07 17.14
C ALA A 225 -23.54 22.00 16.15
N LEU A 226 -23.60 22.92 15.18
CA LEU A 226 -24.62 22.91 14.14
C LEU A 226 -24.52 21.67 13.24
N LYS A 227 -23.30 21.22 12.94
CA LYS A 227 -23.03 19.99 12.18
C LYS A 227 -23.49 18.73 12.91
N GLU A 228 -23.23 18.64 14.22
CA GLU A 228 -23.70 17.51 15.03
C GLU A 228 -25.24 17.46 15.15
N ILE A 229 -25.90 18.60 15.33
CA ILE A 229 -27.38 18.66 15.32
C ILE A 229 -27.96 18.17 13.98
N ARG A 230 -27.33 18.52 12.85
CA ARG A 230 -27.76 18.02 11.53
C ARG A 230 -27.61 16.50 11.42
N LYS A 231 -26.54 15.92 11.96
CA LYS A 231 -26.34 14.46 11.97
C LYS A 231 -27.41 13.74 12.79
N ILE A 232 -27.73 14.24 13.97
CA ILE A 232 -28.78 13.66 14.84
C ILE A 232 -30.13 13.66 14.12
N ARG A 233 -30.51 14.76 13.46
CA ARG A 233 -31.75 14.80 12.64
C ARG A 233 -31.73 13.80 11.48
N SER A 234 -30.57 13.55 10.87
CA SER A 234 -30.43 12.56 9.78
C SER A 234 -30.45 11.10 10.23
N GLN A 235 -30.26 10.84 11.54
CA GLN A 235 -30.30 9.51 12.15
C GLN A 235 -31.67 9.15 12.73
N VAL A 236 -32.69 10.01 12.57
CA VAL A 236 -34.09 9.63 12.82
C VAL A 236 -34.52 8.69 11.70
N ILE A 237 -34.22 7.41 11.90
CA ILE A 237 -34.65 6.28 11.07
C ILE A 237 -36.14 6.05 11.34
N TYR A 238 -36.96 6.10 10.27
CA TYR A 238 -38.36 5.65 10.28
C TYR A 238 -38.47 4.16 10.64
#